data_AF-A0A7V6W1W5-F1
#
_entry.id   AF-A0A7V6W1W5-F1
#
_cell.length_a   1.000
_cell.length_b   1.000
_cell.length_c   1.000
_cell.angle_alpha   90.00
_cell.angle_beta   90.00
_cell.angle_gamma   90.00
#
_symmetry.space_group_name_H-M   'P 1'
#
loop_
_entity.id
_entity.type
_entity.pdbx_description
1 polymer ?
#
loop_
_entity_poly.entity_id
_entity_poly.type
_entity_poly.pdbx_seq_one_letter_code
_entity_poly.pdbx_strand_id
1 'polypeptide(L)'
;MDRYVESNMGHQGAKFDKESDKIEMLLWLEHLEFQVLDLPRPDKVVFLYLPYEYGEKLRNNRCEPLDGAESDPKHLINAEKTYFLMAERYKFDKIDCVQNEEIRSIEDINNELYNIVIKYLTK
;
A
#
# COMPACT_ATOMS: atom_id res chain seq x y z
N MET A 1 13.88 10.80 2.38
CA MET A 1 12.89 10.88 1.29
C MET A 1 12.48 9.45 1.02
N ASP A 2 11.38 9.03 1.62
CA ASP A 2 10.84 7.67 1.45
C ASP A 2 10.23 7.57 0.06
N ARG A 3 11.04 7.21 -0.95
CA ARG A 3 10.59 6.97 -2.32
C ARG A 3 10.33 5.47 -2.48
N TYR A 4 9.11 5.05 -2.22
CA TYR A 4 8.66 3.69 -2.56
C TYR A 4 7.86 3.76 -3.87
N VAL A 5 8.37 3.07 -4.90
CA VAL A 5 7.77 3.03 -6.24
C VAL A 5 6.33 2.52 -6.16
N GLU A 6 6.08 1.54 -5.30
CA GLU A 6 4.79 0.94 -5.06
C GLU A 6 3.79 1.95 -4.47
N SER A 7 4.24 2.85 -3.60
CA SER A 7 3.38 3.92 -3.08
C SER A 7 2.99 4.90 -4.17
N ASN A 8 3.94 5.30 -5.03
CA ASN A 8 3.63 6.14 -6.20
C ASN A 8 2.62 5.45 -7.11
N MET A 9 2.85 4.17 -7.43
CA MET A 9 1.93 3.35 -8.22
C MET A 9 0.52 3.30 -7.63
N GLY A 10 0.39 3.10 -6.32
CA GLY A 10 -0.89 3.13 -5.61
C GLY A 10 -1.62 4.46 -5.76
N HIS A 11 -0.92 5.58 -5.53
CA HIS A 11 -1.51 6.93 -5.64
C HIS A 11 -1.90 7.32 -7.08
N GLN A 12 -1.08 6.97 -8.08
CA GLN A 12 -1.42 7.29 -9.47
C GLN A 12 -2.56 6.41 -9.97
N GLY A 13 -2.57 5.11 -9.65
CA GLY A 13 -3.68 4.23 -9.99
C GLY A 13 -5.00 4.64 -9.31
N ALA A 14 -4.95 5.22 -8.11
CA ALA A 14 -6.12 5.73 -7.41
C ALA A 14 -6.87 6.85 -8.16
N LYS A 15 -6.22 7.52 -9.12
CA LYS A 15 -6.84 8.58 -9.93
C LYS A 15 -7.81 8.05 -11.00
N PHE A 16 -7.80 6.75 -11.27
CA PHE A 16 -8.65 6.11 -12.27
C PHE A 16 -9.78 5.32 -11.60
N ASP A 17 -10.97 5.37 -12.19
CA ASP A 17 -12.15 4.64 -11.68
C ASP A 17 -12.23 3.21 -12.27
N LYS A 18 -11.85 3.01 -13.53
CA LYS A 18 -11.89 1.70 -14.19
C LYS A 18 -10.63 0.91 -13.88
N GLU A 19 -10.82 -0.38 -13.60
CA GLU A 19 -9.71 -1.31 -13.31
C GLU A 19 -8.72 -1.43 -14.48
N SER A 20 -9.21 -1.41 -15.73
CA SER A 20 -8.36 -1.42 -16.93
C SER A 20 -7.37 -0.25 -16.94
N ASP A 21 -7.85 0.94 -16.62
CA ASP A 21 -7.07 2.17 -16.68
C ASP A 21 -6.08 2.21 -15.50
N LYS A 22 -6.45 1.64 -14.35
CA LYS A 22 -5.51 1.39 -13.24
C LYS A 22 -4.37 0.49 -13.69
N ILE A 23 -4.67 -0.64 -14.32
CA ILE A 23 -3.66 -1.60 -14.78
C ILE A 23 -2.71 -0.95 -15.80
N GLU A 24 -3.25 -0.18 -16.75
CA GLU A 24 -2.43 0.53 -17.74
C GLU A 24 -1.47 1.53 -17.07
N MET A 25 -1.97 2.32 -16.11
CA MET A 25 -1.14 3.24 -15.34
C MET A 25 -0.05 2.52 -14.54
N LEU A 26 -0.39 1.41 -13.87
CA LEU A 26 0.56 0.61 -13.11
C LEU A 26 1.68 0.04 -13.99
N LEU A 27 1.33 -0.48 -15.18
CA LEU A 27 2.30 -0.99 -16.15
C LEU A 27 3.21 0.11 -16.69
N TRP A 28 2.66 1.29 -16.97
CA TRP A 28 3.44 2.43 -17.43
C TRP A 28 4.43 2.91 -16.36
N LEU A 29 4.01 3.01 -15.10
CA LEU A 29 4.89 3.36 -13.98
C LEU A 29 5.96 2.31 -13.73
N GLU A 30 5.60 1.03 -13.81
CA GLU A 30 6.57 -0.06 -13.67
C GLU A 30 7.67 0.04 -14.74
N HIS A 31 7.29 0.33 -15.99
CA HIS A 31 8.25 0.55 -17.07
C HIS A 31 9.11 1.79 -16.80
N LEU A 32 8.50 2.92 -16.46
CA LEU A 32 9.21 4.16 -16.19
C LEU A 32 10.23 3.99 -15.05
N GLU A 33 9.79 3.51 -13.89
CA GLU A 33 10.60 3.50 -12.67
C GLU A 33 11.71 2.45 -12.75
N PHE A 34 11.41 1.24 -13.22
CA PHE A 34 12.38 0.14 -13.18
C PHE A 34 13.13 -0.12 -14.49
N GLN A 35 12.61 0.30 -15.65
CA GLN A 35 13.30 0.08 -16.93
C GLN A 35 13.93 1.35 -17.49
N VAL A 36 13.26 2.51 -17.34
CA VAL A 36 13.76 3.78 -17.88
C VAL A 36 14.65 4.50 -16.86
N LEU A 37 14.21 4.57 -15.60
CA LEU A 37 14.94 5.22 -14.51
C LEU A 37 15.89 4.28 -13.77
N ASP A 38 15.85 2.99 -14.09
CA ASP A 38 16.72 1.94 -13.54
C ASP A 38 16.73 1.91 -12.01
N LEU A 39 15.58 2.17 -11.38
CA LEU A 39 15.44 2.02 -9.94
C LEU A 39 15.52 0.53 -9.55
N PRO A 40 16.11 0.20 -8.39
CA PRO A 40 16.17 -1.17 -7.92
C PRO A 40 14.75 -1.69 -7.65
N ARG A 41 14.45 -2.88 -8.18
CA ARG A 41 13.22 -3.60 -7.82
C ARG A 41 13.36 -4.19 -6.42
N PRO A 42 12.35 -4.05 -5.56
CA PRO A 42 12.40 -4.71 -4.26
C PRO A 42 12.27 -6.21 -4.42
N ASP A 43 13.09 -6.91 -3.64
CA ASP A 43 13.07 -8.37 -3.48
C ASP A 43 11.79 -8.90 -2.82
N LYS A 44 11.21 -8.05 -1.96
CA LYS A 44 10.04 -8.37 -1.14
C LYS A 44 9.25 -7.09 -0.86
N VAL A 45 7.93 -7.17 -1.02
CA VAL A 45 7.01 -6.08 -0.69
C VAL A 45 5.97 -6.61 0.28
N VAL A 46 5.76 -5.90 1.38
CA VAL A 46 4.75 -6.22 2.38
C VAL A 46 3.73 -5.09 2.44
N PHE A 47 2.47 -5.42 2.16
CA PHE A 47 1.34 -4.51 2.23
C PHE A 47 0.69 -4.57 3.61
N LEU A 48 0.91 -3.53 4.42
CA LEU A 48 0.23 -3.34 5.70
C LEU A 48 -1.15 -2.74 5.45
N TYR A 49 -2.19 -3.58 5.49
CA TYR A 49 -3.55 -3.15 5.18
C TYR A 49 -4.30 -2.73 6.44
N LEU A 50 -4.70 -1.46 6.46
CA LEU A 50 -5.60 -0.89 7.46
C LEU A 50 -6.86 -0.38 6.74
N PRO A 51 -8.06 -0.92 7.02
CA PRO A 51 -9.29 -0.43 6.43
C PRO A 51 -9.51 1.06 6.76
N TYR A 52 -10.08 1.79 5.80
CA TYR A 52 -10.30 3.24 5.89
C TYR A 52 -10.94 3.69 7.22
N GLU A 53 -11.99 3.00 7.68
CA GLU A 53 -12.72 3.35 8.89
C GLU A 53 -11.85 3.34 10.16
N TYR A 54 -10.84 2.48 10.21
CA TYR A 54 -9.88 2.41 11.30
C TYR A 54 -8.74 3.40 11.14
N GLY A 55 -8.33 3.66 9.90
CA GLY A 55 -7.39 4.73 9.56
C GLY A 55 -7.89 6.10 10.03
N GLU A 56 -9.16 6.42 9.77
CA GLU A 56 -9.80 7.67 10.21
C GLU A 56 -9.79 7.82 11.74
N LYS A 57 -10.07 6.74 12.49
CA LYS A 57 -10.01 6.76 13.96
C LYS A 57 -8.60 7.07 14.47
N LEU A 58 -7.56 6.51 13.86
CA LEU A 58 -6.17 6.80 14.23
C LEU A 58 -5.77 8.24 13.85
N ARG A 59 -6.23 8.74 12.70
CA ARG A 59 -5.94 10.10 12.22
C ARG A 59 -6.58 11.19 13.08
N ASN A 60 -7.82 11.00 13.53
CA ASN A 60 -8.48 11.94 14.45
C ASN A 60 -7.74 12.10 15.80
N ASN A 61 -6.89 11.14 16.16
CA ASN A 61 -6.05 11.21 17.36
C ASN A 61 -4.68 11.90 17.09
N ARG A 62 -4.40 12.37 15.86
CA ARG A 62 -3.17 13.09 15.48
C ARG A 62 -3.49 14.57 15.19
N CYS A 63 -2.69 15.49 15.71
CA CYS A 63 -2.80 16.94 15.46
C CYS A 63 -2.06 17.39 14.18
N GLU A 64 -2.16 16.64 13.09
CA GLU A 64 -1.53 17.02 11.81
C GLU A 64 -2.59 17.50 10.80
N PRO A 65 -2.32 18.57 10.03
CA PRO A 65 -3.25 19.05 9.02
C PRO A 65 -3.39 18.03 7.89
N LEU A 66 -4.64 17.77 7.47
CA LEU A 66 -4.97 16.89 6.36
C LEU A 66 -4.35 17.44 5.06
N ASP A 67 -3.70 16.58 4.28
CA ASP A 67 -3.39 16.92 2.90
C ASP A 67 -4.64 16.77 2.01
N GLY A 68 -4.63 17.39 0.83
CA GLY A 68 -5.80 17.40 -0.06
C GLY A 68 -6.21 16.01 -0.58
N ALA A 69 -5.25 15.10 -0.76
CA ALA A 69 -5.52 13.75 -1.26
C ALA A 69 -6.17 12.87 -0.19
N GLU A 70 -5.82 13.08 1.07
CA GLU A 70 -6.39 12.36 2.21
C GLU A 70 -7.73 12.94 2.71
N SER A 71 -8.25 13.97 2.05
CA SER A 71 -9.55 14.60 2.34
C SER A 71 -10.68 14.15 1.40
N ASP A 72 -10.36 13.40 0.34
CA ASP A 72 -11.33 12.87 -0.63
C ASP A 72 -11.60 11.36 -0.37
N PRO A 73 -12.77 11.00 0.19
CA PRO A 73 -13.13 9.61 0.42
C PRO A 73 -13.10 8.75 -0.86
N LYS A 74 -13.40 9.33 -2.02
CA LYS A 74 -13.35 8.61 -3.30
C LYS A 74 -11.92 8.23 -3.64
N HIS A 75 -10.97 9.14 -3.43
CA HIS A 75 -9.55 8.87 -3.65
C HIS A 75 -9.05 7.75 -2.74
N LEU A 76 -9.43 7.77 -1.46
CA LEU A 76 -9.01 6.75 -0.48
C LEU A 76 -9.58 5.36 -0.81
N ILE A 77 -10.86 5.27 -1.16
CA ILE A 77 -11.48 4.01 -1.61
C ILE A 77 -10.81 3.49 -2.90
N ASN A 78 -10.51 4.39 -3.84
CA ASN A 78 -9.83 4.01 -5.07
C ASN A 78 -8.36 3.62 -4.84
N ALA A 79 -7.69 4.22 -3.86
CA ALA A 79 -6.33 3.84 -3.47
C ALA A 79 -6.32 2.45 -2.85
N GLU A 80 -7.24 2.16 -1.94
CA GLU A 80 -7.41 0.82 -1.35
C GLU A 80 -7.60 -0.25 -2.44
N LYS A 81 -8.53 -0.04 -3.38
CA LYS A 81 -8.73 -0.94 -4.52
C LYS A 81 -7.46 -1.11 -5.37
N THR A 82 -6.70 -0.04 -5.55
CA THR A 82 -5.45 -0.08 -6.33
C THR A 82 -4.39 -0.90 -5.60
N TYR A 83 -4.24 -0.73 -4.29
CA TYR A 83 -3.30 -1.53 -3.49
C TYR A 83 -3.69 -3.01 -3.45
N PHE A 84 -4.99 -3.35 -3.39
CA PHE A 84 -5.43 -4.74 -3.51
C PHE A 84 -5.09 -5.34 -4.88
N LEU A 85 -5.37 -4.62 -5.97
CA LEU A 85 -5.00 -5.03 -7.32
C LEU A 85 -3.49 -5.24 -7.46
N MET A 86 -2.68 -4.33 -6.89
CA MET A 86 -1.22 -4.45 -6.88
C MET A 86 -0.76 -5.66 -6.06
N ALA A 87 -1.32 -5.87 -4.87
CA ALA A 87 -0.97 -6.99 -4.00
C ALA A 87 -1.24 -8.34 -4.69
N GLU A 88 -2.36 -8.46 -5.40
CA GLU A 88 -2.68 -9.64 -6.19
C GLU A 88 -1.71 -9.82 -7.38
N ARG A 89 -1.54 -8.75 -8.19
CA ARG A 89 -0.73 -8.78 -9.42
C ARG A 89 0.74 -9.06 -9.15
N TYR A 90 1.32 -8.37 -8.18
CA TYR A 90 2.75 -8.41 -7.86
C TYR A 90 3.06 -9.36 -6.70
N LYS A 91 2.04 -10.07 -6.19
CA LYS A 91 2.16 -11.08 -5.12
C LYS A 91 2.79 -10.52 -3.85
N PHE A 92 2.34 -9.36 -3.41
CA PHE A 92 2.77 -8.77 -2.15
C PHE A 92 2.27 -9.65 -1.00
N ASP A 93 3.07 -9.78 0.06
CA ASP A 93 2.57 -10.34 1.31
C ASP A 93 1.69 -9.29 1.96
N LYS A 94 0.46 -9.66 2.32
CA LYS A 94 -0.47 -8.75 2.99
C LYS A 94 -0.51 -9.08 4.48
N ILE A 95 -0.41 -8.06 5.32
CA ILE A 95 -0.69 -8.15 6.75
C ILE A 95 -1.95 -7.34 7.01
N ASP A 96 -3.00 -7.99 7.52
CA ASP A 96 -4.20 -7.33 7.99
C ASP A 96 -3.93 -6.70 9.38
N CYS A 97 -3.98 -5.37 9.47
CA CYS A 97 -3.73 -4.62 10.70
C CYS A 97 -4.94 -4.60 11.65
N VAL A 98 -6.09 -5.15 11.23
CA VAL A 98 -7.31 -5.26 12.04
C VAL A 98 -7.67 -6.73 12.20
N GLN A 99 -7.97 -7.12 13.43
CA GLN A 99 -8.42 -8.47 13.77
C GLN A 99 -9.52 -8.37 14.84
N ASN A 100 -10.59 -9.16 14.68
CA ASN A 100 -11.74 -9.15 15.61
C ASN A 100 -12.29 -7.73 15.86
N GLU A 101 -12.42 -6.94 14.80
CA GLU A 101 -12.91 -5.55 14.83
C GLU A 101 -12.03 -4.56 15.62
N GLU A 102 -10.81 -4.96 16.02
CA GLU A 102 -9.85 -4.11 16.74
C GLU A 102 -8.55 -3.96 15.94
N ILE A 103 -7.90 -2.79 16.08
CA ILE A 103 -6.58 -2.55 15.49
C ILE A 103 -5.58 -3.37 16.30
N ARG A 104 -4.82 -4.22 15.62
CA ARG A 104 -3.77 -5.04 16.24
C ARG A 104 -2.70 -4.16 16.86
N SER A 105 -2.04 -4.67 17.90
CA SER A 105 -0.90 -3.99 18.48
C SER A 105 0.25 -3.88 17.47
N ILE A 106 1.08 -2.84 17.62
CA ILE A 106 2.29 -2.68 16.80
C ILE A 106 3.20 -3.92 16.96
N GLU A 107 3.27 -4.49 18.15
CA GLU A 107 4.06 -5.68 18.47
C GLU A 107 3.56 -6.91 17.69
N ASP A 108 2.25 -7.13 17.63
CA ASP A 108 1.67 -8.25 16.88
C ASP A 108 1.89 -8.13 15.37
N ILE A 109 1.72 -6.92 14.82
CA ILE A 109 2.00 -6.63 13.41
C ILE A 109 3.49 -6.81 13.11
N ASN A 110 4.36 -6.32 14.00
CA ASN A 110 5.81 -6.43 13.86
C ASN A 110 6.28 -7.89 13.88
N ASN A 111 5.74 -8.72 14.78
CA ASN A 111 6.06 -10.14 14.86
C ASN A 111 5.72 -10.88 13.56
N GLU A 112 4.55 -10.60 12.97
CA GLU A 112 4.16 -11.20 11.68
C GLU A 112 5.06 -10.72 10.53
N LEU A 113 5.33 -9.42 10.46
CA LEU A 113 6.25 -8.84 9.48
C LEU A 113 7.65 -9.46 9.59
N TYR A 114 8.17 -9.56 10.81
CA TYR A 114 9.47 -10.17 11.09
C TYR A 114 9.51 -11.62 10.61
N ASN A 115 8.46 -12.41 10.88
CA ASN A 115 8.37 -13.78 10.41
C ASN A 115 8.34 -13.90 8.88
N ILE A 116 7.61 -13.01 8.19
CA ILE A 116 7.59 -12.95 6.71
C ILE A 116 8.99 -12.67 6.16
N VAL A 117 9.69 -11.69 6.73
CA VAL A 117 11.02 -11.27 6.31
C VAL A 117 12.07 -12.36 6.60
N ILE A 118 12.09 -12.93 7.80
CA ILE A 118 13.03 -14.00 8.15
C ILE A 118 12.82 -15.24 7.28
N LYS A 119 11.57 -15.62 7.01
CA LYS A 119 11.26 -16.74 6.11
C LYS A 119 11.71 -16.48 4.67
N TYR A 120 11.73 -15.22 4.25
CA TYR A 120 12.26 -14.83 2.94
C TYR A 120 13.80 -14.92 2.90
N LEU A 121 14.48 -14.44 3.94
CA LEU A 121 15.95 -14.42 4.02
C LEU A 121 16.59 -15.79 4.28
N THR A 122 15.83 -16.75 4.81
CA THR A 122 16.31 -18.11 5.12
C THR A 122 15.95 -19.16 4.05
N LYS A 123 15.34 -18.73 2.94
CA LYS A 123 15.21 -19.55 1.73
C LYS A 123 16.52 -19.61 0.97
#